data_AF-A0A2N0X9U8-F1
#
_entry.id   AF-A0A2N0X9U8-F1
#
_cell.length_a   1.000
_cell.length_b   1.000
_cell.length_c   1.000
_cell.angle_alpha   90.00
_cell.angle_beta   90.00
_cell.angle_gamma   90.00
#
_symmetry.space_group_name_H-M   'P 1'
#
loop_
_entity.id
_entity.type
_entity.pdbx_description
1 polymer ?
#
loop_
_entity_poly.entity_id
_entity_poly.type
_entity_poly.pdbx_seq_one_letter_code
_entity_poly.pdbx_strand_id
1 'polypeptide(L)'
;MRELHLVRSESTGSTLVLESPEGDRYSLAIDEVRSFLSPAEEKSEPRALPLRPRDIQDRIRGGATVSQVAEQMGVPEARVEPYAHPVLLERARIAELAKNSHPVREDGPARLSLWEVLATALAARGEDLTTSRWDAHREAGGQWIVVVTWGDHRAEWTLQNHTSASATTVARNPVASELMAPPRPAAVAAEEPPAEDEPQPEPKKRRKAVTPHWEDVLLGVRANTKRPR
;
A
#
# COMPACT_ATOMS: atom_id res chain seq x y z
N MET A 1 -26.20 28.38 36.51
CA MET A 1 -27.23 27.41 36.09
C MET A 1 -27.67 26.65 37.32
N ARG A 2 -28.96 26.27 37.41
CA ARG A 2 -29.45 25.38 38.47
C ARG A 2 -29.43 23.95 37.93
N GLU A 3 -28.98 23.01 38.74
CA GLU A 3 -28.91 21.59 38.38
C GLU A 3 -30.22 20.88 38.78
N LEU A 4 -30.65 19.92 37.97
CA LEU A 4 -31.81 19.08 38.25
C LEU A 4 -31.36 17.61 38.31
N HIS A 5 -31.88 16.87 39.27
CA HIS A 5 -31.56 15.46 39.46
C HIS A 5 -32.72 14.57 38.99
N LEU A 6 -32.40 13.49 38.29
CA LEU A 6 -33.40 12.53 37.82
C LEU A 6 -33.89 11.62 38.96
N VAL A 7 -35.17 11.69 39.26
CA VAL A 7 -35.84 10.81 40.22
C VAL A 7 -36.31 9.54 39.50
N ARG A 8 -35.43 8.53 39.45
CA ARG A 8 -35.68 7.28 38.72
C ARG A 8 -36.89 6.49 39.21
N SER A 9 -37.24 6.59 40.49
CA SER A 9 -38.37 5.87 41.09
C SER A 9 -39.73 6.37 40.60
N GLU A 10 -39.82 7.65 40.23
CA GLU A 10 -41.07 8.30 39.78
C GLU A 10 -41.09 8.49 38.26
N SER A 11 -39.98 8.21 37.58
CA SER A 11 -39.89 8.23 36.13
C SER A 11 -40.48 6.96 35.52
N THR A 12 -41.24 7.11 34.44
CA THR A 12 -41.86 6.01 33.70
C THR A 12 -41.22 5.85 32.32
N GLY A 13 -41.70 4.88 31.54
CA GLY A 13 -41.26 4.71 30.15
C GLY A 13 -41.64 5.87 29.21
N SER A 14 -42.54 6.77 29.62
CA SER A 14 -43.00 7.92 28.83
C SER A 14 -42.69 9.29 29.47
N THR A 15 -42.27 9.34 30.74
CA THR A 15 -42.06 10.60 31.47
C THR A 15 -40.86 10.52 32.40
N LEU A 16 -39.99 11.53 32.37
CA LEU A 16 -38.90 11.71 33.32
C LEU A 16 -39.33 12.71 34.40
N VAL A 17 -39.10 12.37 35.65
CA VAL A 17 -39.33 13.27 36.79
C VAL A 17 -37.97 13.78 37.27
N LEU A 18 -37.84 15.10 37.30
CA LEU A 18 -36.65 15.83 37.72
C LEU A 18 -36.94 16.59 39.01
N GLU A 19 -35.98 16.65 39.91
CA GLU A 19 -36.09 17.36 41.18
C GLU A 19 -34.96 18.38 41.30
N SER A 20 -35.31 19.58 41.77
CA SER A 20 -34.35 20.62 42.11
C SER A 20 -33.77 20.43 43.51
N PRO A 21 -32.62 21.05 43.84
CA PRO A 21 -32.08 21.04 45.21
C PRO A 21 -33.01 21.69 46.24
N GLU A 22 -33.98 22.49 45.78
CA GLU A 22 -34.98 23.20 46.59
C GLU A 22 -36.23 22.32 46.85
N GLY A 23 -36.29 21.11 46.26
CA GLY A 23 -37.38 20.13 46.42
C GLY A 23 -38.51 20.27 45.38
N ASP A 24 -38.44 21.27 44.51
CA ASP A 24 -39.41 21.42 43.42
C ASP A 24 -39.27 20.30 42.39
N ARG A 25 -40.41 19.75 41.97
CA ARG A 25 -40.50 18.64 41.01
C ARG A 25 -40.97 19.12 39.65
N TYR A 26 -40.34 18.59 38.61
CA TYR A 26 -40.59 18.89 37.21
C TYR A 26 -40.80 17.58 36.44
N SER A 27 -41.72 17.60 35.48
CA SER A 27 -42.05 16.46 34.62
C SER A 27 -41.69 16.81 33.18
N LEU A 28 -41.05 15.87 32.48
CA LEU A 28 -40.66 16.03 31.09
C LEU A 28 -41.04 14.79 30.28
N ALA A 29 -41.71 14.98 29.15
CA ALA A 29 -42.08 13.88 28.27
C ALA A 29 -40.83 13.28 27.61
N ILE A 30 -40.69 11.96 27.65
CA ILE A 30 -39.55 11.27 27.04
C ILE A 30 -39.51 11.51 25.53
N ASP A 31 -40.67 11.64 24.88
CA ASP A 31 -40.75 11.90 23.45
C ASP A 31 -40.24 13.31 23.08
N GLU A 32 -40.40 14.31 23.94
CA GLU A 32 -39.83 15.65 23.72
C GLU A 32 -38.31 15.62 23.83
N VAL A 33 -37.77 14.93 24.84
CA VAL A 33 -36.32 14.73 25.00
C VAL A 33 -35.75 13.98 23.80
N ARG A 34 -36.41 12.91 23.36
CA ARG A 34 -36.00 12.15 22.17
C ARG A 34 -36.08 13.00 20.91
N SER A 35 -37.13 13.79 20.73
CA SER A 35 -37.25 14.69 19.58
C SER A 35 -36.15 15.76 19.56
N PHE A 36 -35.73 16.24 20.73
CA PHE A 36 -34.68 17.24 20.84
C PHE A 36 -33.26 16.67 20.67
N LEU A 37 -33.03 15.45 21.17
CA LEU A 37 -31.73 14.76 21.07
C LEU A 37 -31.56 14.00 19.75
N SER A 38 -32.64 13.70 19.03
CA SER A 38 -32.56 13.18 17.68
C SER A 38 -31.83 14.22 16.80
N PRO A 39 -30.75 13.83 16.11
CA PRO A 39 -30.17 14.69 15.09
C PRO A 39 -31.29 15.12 14.16
N ALA A 40 -31.32 16.40 13.80
CA ALA A 40 -32.20 16.87 12.75
C ALA A 40 -31.82 16.13 11.46
N GLU A 41 -32.43 14.97 11.22
CA GLU A 41 -32.58 14.44 9.88
C GLU A 41 -33.42 15.49 9.17
N GLU A 42 -32.75 16.41 8.49
CA GLU A 42 -33.35 17.22 7.45
C GLU A 42 -34.02 16.22 6.51
N LYS A 43 -35.32 16.00 6.73
CA LYS A 43 -36.23 15.35 5.79
C LYS A 43 -36.26 16.27 4.57
N SER A 44 -35.20 16.17 3.78
CA SER A 44 -35.13 16.73 2.44
C SER A 44 -36.30 16.12 1.72
N GLU A 45 -37.34 16.94 1.46
CA GLU A 45 -38.44 16.55 0.60
C GLU A 45 -37.87 15.90 -0.66
N PRO A 46 -38.56 14.89 -1.24
CA PRO A 46 -38.11 14.21 -2.44
C PRO A 46 -38.21 15.16 -3.64
N ARG A 47 -37.33 16.15 -3.71
CA ARG A 47 -37.05 16.92 -4.90
C ARG A 47 -36.38 15.95 -5.87
N ALA A 48 -36.99 15.73 -7.02
CA ALA A 48 -36.46 14.86 -8.05
C ALA A 48 -34.97 15.19 -8.30
N LEU A 49 -34.13 14.15 -8.35
CA LEU A 49 -32.71 14.31 -8.65
C LEU A 49 -32.56 14.92 -10.06
N PRO A 50 -31.66 15.91 -10.25
CA PRO A 50 -31.45 16.54 -11.55
C PRO A 50 -30.86 15.57 -12.60
N LEU A 51 -30.15 14.52 -12.15
CA LEU A 51 -29.64 13.45 -13.00
C LEU A 51 -30.46 12.16 -12.83
N ARG A 52 -30.55 11.36 -13.89
CA ARG A 52 -31.16 10.03 -13.77
C ARG A 52 -30.23 9.09 -12.99
N PRO A 53 -30.75 8.09 -12.26
CA PRO A 53 -29.93 7.09 -11.56
C PRO A 53 -28.82 6.46 -12.41
N ARG A 54 -29.09 6.24 -13.71
CA ARG A 54 -28.10 5.73 -14.66
C ARG A 54 -26.91 6.67 -14.85
N ASP A 55 -27.15 7.98 -14.93
CA ASP A 55 -26.09 8.97 -15.13
C ASP A 55 -25.20 9.08 -13.89
N ILE A 56 -25.78 8.97 -12.70
CA ILE A 56 -25.04 8.87 -11.42
C ILE A 56 -24.11 7.66 -11.48
N GLN A 57 -24.66 6.49 -11.81
CA GLN A 57 -23.89 5.25 -11.89
C GLN A 57 -22.77 5.31 -12.94
N ASP A 58 -23.06 5.84 -14.13
CA ASP A 58 -22.07 5.96 -15.21
C ASP A 58 -20.93 6.90 -14.82
N ARG A 59 -21.21 8.01 -14.11
CA ARG A 59 -20.18 8.91 -13.56
C ARG A 59 -19.32 8.25 -12.49
N ILE A 60 -19.93 7.57 -11.52
CA ILE A 60 -19.20 6.84 -10.48
C ILE A 60 -18.36 5.71 -11.11
N ARG A 61 -18.90 5.04 -12.13
CA ARG A 61 -18.16 4.01 -12.88
C ARG A 61 -16.97 4.61 -13.62
N GLY A 62 -17.12 5.83 -14.12
CA GLY A 62 -16.06 6.64 -14.72
C GLY A 62 -14.99 7.17 -13.74
N GLY A 63 -15.10 6.86 -12.45
CA GLY A 63 -14.10 7.19 -11.43
C GLY A 63 -14.43 8.41 -10.57
N ALA A 64 -15.58 9.06 -10.79
CA ALA A 64 -16.04 10.10 -9.88
C ALA A 64 -16.30 9.54 -8.48
N THR A 65 -16.09 10.37 -7.46
CA THR A 65 -16.45 10.05 -6.07
C THR A 65 -17.91 10.42 -5.80
N VAL A 66 -18.49 9.82 -4.75
CA VAL A 66 -19.85 10.15 -4.30
C VAL A 66 -19.97 11.65 -4.01
N SER A 67 -18.99 12.20 -3.28
CA SER A 67 -18.91 13.63 -2.94
C SER A 67 -18.90 14.54 -4.17
N GLN A 68 -18.02 14.26 -5.16
CA GLN A 68 -17.97 15.04 -6.41
C GLN A 68 -19.30 15.01 -7.17
N VAL A 69 -19.95 13.85 -7.24
CA VAL A 69 -21.24 13.71 -7.93
C VAL A 69 -22.34 14.44 -7.17
N ALA A 70 -22.34 14.37 -5.83
CA ALA A 70 -23.29 15.07 -4.96
C ALA A 70 -23.15 16.59 -5.06
N GLU A 71 -21.92 17.10 -4.97
CA GLU A 71 -21.57 18.52 -5.11
C GLU A 71 -22.02 19.06 -6.47
N GLN A 72 -21.68 18.36 -7.55
CA GLN A 72 -22.05 18.76 -8.90
C GLN A 72 -23.58 18.79 -9.13
N MET A 73 -24.34 17.97 -8.40
CA MET A 73 -25.80 17.95 -8.44
C MET A 73 -26.45 18.91 -7.44
N GLY A 74 -25.68 19.49 -6.51
CA GLY A 74 -26.22 20.30 -5.42
C GLY A 74 -27.14 19.51 -4.49
N VAL A 75 -26.84 18.23 -4.23
CA VAL A 75 -27.61 17.37 -3.33
C VAL A 75 -26.72 16.76 -2.24
N PRO A 76 -27.28 16.36 -1.08
CA PRO A 76 -26.51 15.63 -0.07
C PRO A 76 -26.00 14.27 -0.56
N GLU A 77 -24.83 13.83 -0.08
CA GLU A 77 -24.22 12.54 -0.43
C GLU A 77 -25.16 11.35 -0.17
N ALA A 78 -25.93 11.40 0.92
CA ALA A 78 -26.91 10.38 1.27
C ALA A 78 -27.95 10.09 0.16
N ARG A 79 -28.21 11.04 -0.75
CA ARG A 79 -29.08 10.82 -1.91
C ARG A 79 -28.39 10.11 -3.08
N VAL A 80 -27.07 10.14 -3.13
CA VAL A 80 -26.24 9.53 -4.18
C VAL A 80 -25.79 8.12 -3.78
N GLU A 81 -25.51 7.92 -2.49
CA GLU A 81 -25.01 6.67 -1.91
C GLU A 81 -25.74 5.40 -2.37
N PRO A 82 -27.10 5.32 -2.34
CA PRO A 82 -27.81 4.12 -2.75
C PRO A 82 -27.54 3.71 -4.21
N TYR A 83 -27.35 4.70 -5.09
CA TYR A 83 -27.05 4.48 -6.51
C TYR A 83 -25.58 4.21 -6.76
N ALA A 84 -24.69 4.80 -5.93
CA ALA A 84 -23.26 4.62 -6.03
C ALA A 84 -22.82 3.25 -5.50
N HIS A 85 -23.42 2.74 -4.42
CA HIS A 85 -22.97 1.54 -3.73
C HIS A 85 -22.79 0.32 -4.64
N PRO A 86 -23.74 -0.05 -5.53
CA PRO A 86 -23.53 -1.17 -6.46
C PRO A 86 -22.34 -0.99 -7.40
N VAL A 87 -22.09 0.24 -7.85
CA VAL A 87 -20.98 0.57 -8.76
C VAL A 87 -19.65 0.60 -8.01
N LEU A 88 -19.63 1.06 -6.76
CA LEU A 88 -18.44 1.00 -5.92
C LEU A 88 -18.03 -0.46 -5.64
N LEU A 89 -19.00 -1.35 -5.40
CA LEU A 89 -18.73 -2.79 -5.29
C LEU A 89 -18.20 -3.39 -6.61
N GLU A 90 -18.76 -2.98 -7.75
CA GLU A 90 -18.25 -3.37 -9.07
C GLU A 90 -16.78 -2.94 -9.23
N ARG A 91 -16.46 -1.67 -8.95
CA ARG A 91 -15.10 -1.13 -9.02
C ARG A 91 -14.14 -1.86 -8.09
N ALA A 92 -14.54 -2.12 -6.85
CA ALA A 92 -13.74 -2.87 -5.89
C ALA A 92 -13.45 -4.30 -6.39
N ARG A 93 -14.47 -4.98 -6.96
CA ARG A 93 -14.29 -6.30 -7.56
C ARG A 93 -13.31 -6.26 -8.74
N ILE A 94 -13.37 -5.24 -9.59
CA ILE A 94 -12.43 -5.08 -10.71
C ILE A 94 -11.01 -4.82 -10.21
N ALA A 95 -10.85 -3.99 -9.17
CA ALA A 95 -9.56 -3.76 -8.54
C ALA A 95 -8.98 -5.07 -7.96
N GLU A 96 -9.80 -5.90 -7.32
CA GLU A 96 -9.37 -7.20 -6.80
C GLU A 96 -9.03 -8.20 -7.93
N LEU A 97 -9.79 -8.19 -9.03
CA LEU A 97 -9.45 -8.99 -10.22
C LEU A 97 -8.08 -8.57 -10.78
N ALA A 98 -7.81 -7.28 -10.84
CA ALA A 98 -6.54 -6.74 -11.31
C ALA A 98 -5.38 -7.05 -10.37
N LYS A 99 -5.61 -6.99 -9.06
CA LYS A 99 -4.63 -7.38 -8.03
C LYS A 99 -4.11 -8.81 -8.26
N ASN A 100 -5.01 -9.71 -8.66
CA ASN A 100 -4.71 -11.12 -8.97
C ASN A 100 -4.36 -11.38 -10.45
N SER A 101 -4.29 -10.34 -11.29
CA SER A 101 -3.95 -10.45 -12.73
C SER A 101 -2.45 -10.59 -12.96
N HIS A 102 -2.05 -10.96 -14.18
CA HIS A 102 -0.65 -11.05 -14.57
C HIS A 102 -0.23 -9.85 -15.43
N PRO A 103 0.70 -8.99 -14.97
CA PRO A 103 1.14 -7.83 -15.75
C PRO A 103 1.91 -8.26 -17.00
N VAL A 104 1.62 -7.63 -18.13
CA VAL A 104 2.28 -7.88 -19.41
C VAL A 104 3.56 -7.04 -19.51
N ARG A 105 4.67 -7.71 -19.81
CA ARG A 105 6.00 -7.16 -20.06
C ARG A 105 6.41 -7.42 -21.52
N GLU A 106 7.61 -6.99 -21.91
CA GLU A 106 8.15 -7.22 -23.26
C GLU A 106 8.27 -8.72 -23.61
N ASP A 107 8.56 -9.56 -22.62
CA ASP A 107 8.66 -11.02 -22.73
C ASP A 107 7.31 -11.75 -22.56
N GLY A 108 6.22 -10.99 -22.40
CA GLY A 108 4.86 -11.51 -22.22
C GLY A 108 4.31 -11.36 -20.80
N PRO A 109 3.19 -12.03 -20.46
CA PRO A 109 2.61 -11.98 -19.12
C PRO A 109 3.57 -12.53 -18.06
N ALA A 110 3.76 -11.78 -16.98
CA ALA A 110 4.58 -12.21 -15.86
C ALA A 110 3.97 -13.42 -15.15
N ARG A 111 4.82 -14.33 -14.65
CA ARG A 111 4.39 -15.49 -13.87
C ARG A 111 3.73 -15.11 -12.53
N LEU A 112 4.20 -14.03 -11.92
CA LEU A 112 3.68 -13.50 -10.67
C LEU A 112 2.44 -12.63 -10.93
N SER A 113 1.57 -12.54 -9.94
CA SER A 113 0.45 -11.61 -9.94
C SER A 113 0.93 -10.15 -9.85
N LEU A 114 0.07 -9.22 -10.24
CA LEU A 114 0.34 -7.79 -10.14
C LEU A 114 0.66 -7.42 -8.69
N TRP A 115 -0.09 -7.95 -7.72
CA TRP A 115 0.19 -7.77 -6.30
C TRP A 115 1.62 -8.17 -5.92
N GLU A 116 2.06 -9.37 -6.29
CA GLU A 116 3.39 -9.88 -5.93
C GLU A 116 4.52 -9.06 -6.57
N VAL A 117 4.32 -8.66 -7.84
CA VAL A 117 5.26 -7.78 -8.54
C VAL A 117 5.37 -6.44 -7.83
N LEU A 118 4.25 -5.82 -7.49
CA LEU A 118 4.22 -4.53 -6.79
C LEU A 118 4.78 -4.64 -5.37
N ALA A 119 4.49 -5.73 -4.66
CA ALA A 119 4.98 -5.94 -3.29
C ALA A 119 6.51 -6.01 -3.28
N THR A 120 7.09 -6.75 -4.24
CA THR A 120 8.54 -6.83 -4.42
C THR A 120 9.14 -5.47 -4.76
N ALA A 121 8.51 -4.74 -5.70
CA ALA A 121 9.00 -3.47 -6.19
C ALA A 121 8.93 -2.36 -5.12
N LEU A 122 7.85 -2.28 -4.34
CA LEU A 122 7.69 -1.30 -3.28
C LEU A 122 8.55 -1.63 -2.05
N ALA A 123 8.67 -2.91 -1.67
CA ALA A 123 9.56 -3.31 -0.58
C ALA A 123 11.02 -2.92 -0.86
N ALA A 124 11.48 -3.06 -2.11
CA ALA A 124 12.82 -2.61 -2.52
C ALA A 124 13.02 -1.08 -2.40
N ARG A 125 11.94 -0.30 -2.33
CA ARG A 125 11.93 1.16 -2.12
C ARG A 125 11.67 1.55 -0.65
N GLY A 126 11.50 0.58 0.25
CA GLY A 126 11.13 0.83 1.65
C GLY A 126 9.66 1.21 1.85
N GLU A 127 8.81 0.95 0.85
CA GLU A 127 7.38 1.26 0.85
C GLU A 127 6.54 0.02 1.15
N ASP A 128 5.43 0.19 1.88
CA ASP A 128 4.51 -0.90 2.22
C ASP A 128 3.26 -0.91 1.32
N LEU A 129 3.17 -1.91 0.44
CA LEU A 129 2.03 -2.08 -0.46
C LEU A 129 0.70 -2.27 0.29
N THR A 130 0.70 -2.80 1.52
CA THR A 130 -0.55 -3.05 2.26
C THR A 130 -1.28 -1.77 2.65
N THR A 131 -0.56 -0.65 2.72
CA THR A 131 -1.11 0.69 2.96
C THR A 131 -1.61 1.38 1.69
N SER A 132 -1.38 0.79 0.52
CA SER A 132 -1.81 1.35 -0.76
C SER A 132 -3.32 1.26 -0.95
N ARG A 133 -3.90 2.26 -1.61
CA ARG A 133 -5.30 2.25 -2.03
C ARG A 133 -5.41 1.73 -3.46
N TRP A 134 -6.29 0.75 -3.63
CA TRP A 134 -6.63 0.15 -4.92
C TRP A 134 -8.02 0.58 -5.33
N ASP A 135 -8.17 0.95 -6.60
CA ASP A 135 -9.43 1.37 -7.18
C ASP A 135 -9.46 1.02 -8.67
N ALA A 136 -10.65 1.01 -9.25
CA ALA A 136 -10.83 0.85 -10.68
C ALA A 136 -11.89 1.81 -11.21
N HIS A 137 -11.76 2.23 -12.45
CA HIS A 137 -12.74 3.03 -13.16
C HIS A 137 -12.81 2.63 -14.63
N ARG A 138 -13.94 2.91 -15.28
CA ARG A 138 -14.20 2.54 -16.66
C ARG A 138 -14.14 3.77 -17.54
N GLU A 139 -13.25 3.78 -18.52
CA GLU A 139 -13.17 4.84 -19.52
C GLU A 139 -14.34 4.78 -20.51
N ALA A 140 -14.56 5.86 -21.27
CA ALA A 140 -15.63 5.95 -22.26
C ALA A 140 -15.59 4.84 -23.33
N GLY A 141 -14.38 4.33 -23.65
CA GLY A 141 -14.19 3.18 -24.54
C GLY A 141 -14.57 1.83 -23.93
N GLY A 142 -15.06 1.82 -22.69
CA GLY A 142 -15.48 0.62 -21.96
C GLY A 142 -14.35 -0.17 -21.30
N GLN A 143 -13.11 0.29 -21.45
CA GLN A 143 -11.91 -0.31 -20.86
C GLN A 143 -11.83 -0.01 -19.37
N TRP A 144 -11.46 -1.01 -18.58
CA TRP A 144 -11.22 -0.84 -17.15
C TRP A 144 -9.78 -0.41 -16.89
N ILE A 145 -9.65 0.66 -16.12
CA ILE A 145 -8.38 1.20 -15.66
C ILE A 145 -8.29 0.97 -14.16
N VAL A 146 -7.19 0.38 -13.73
CA VAL A 146 -6.89 0.08 -12.34
C VAL A 146 -5.88 1.10 -11.86
N VAL A 147 -6.14 1.67 -10.70
CA VAL A 147 -5.32 2.72 -10.11
C VAL A 147 -4.85 2.24 -8.76
N VAL A 148 -3.54 2.36 -8.53
CA VAL A 148 -2.92 2.11 -7.23
C VAL A 148 -2.25 3.41 -6.77
N THR A 149 -2.57 3.84 -5.56
CA THR A 149 -2.01 5.04 -4.94
C THR A 149 -1.38 4.71 -3.60
N TRP A 150 -0.18 5.22 -3.34
CA TRP A 150 0.53 5.11 -2.06
C TRP A 150 1.36 6.38 -1.86
N GLY A 151 1.28 7.00 -0.68
CA GLY A 151 1.81 8.35 -0.47
C GLY A 151 1.32 9.31 -1.56
N ASP A 152 2.25 10.01 -2.21
CA ASP A 152 1.97 10.93 -3.33
C ASP A 152 2.05 10.26 -4.72
N HIS A 153 2.33 8.96 -4.77
CA HIS A 153 2.50 8.24 -6.03
C HIS A 153 1.17 7.67 -6.54
N ARG A 154 1.07 7.59 -7.87
CA ARG A 154 -0.08 7.03 -8.58
C ARG A 154 0.37 6.23 -9.79
N ALA A 155 0.00 4.96 -9.84
CA ALA A 155 0.28 4.07 -10.95
C ALA A 155 -1.02 3.55 -11.56
N GLU A 156 -1.04 3.41 -12.88
CA GLU A 156 -2.23 3.03 -13.63
C GLU A 156 -1.98 1.90 -14.61
N TRP A 157 -2.93 0.96 -14.68
CA TRP A 157 -2.92 -0.17 -15.60
C TRP A 157 -4.25 -0.31 -16.33
N THR A 158 -4.20 -0.70 -17.59
CA THR A 158 -5.35 -1.22 -18.32
C THR A 158 -5.55 -2.69 -17.98
N LEU A 159 -6.75 -3.05 -17.50
CA LEU A 159 -7.14 -4.44 -17.29
C LEU A 159 -7.66 -5.05 -18.59
N GLN A 160 -7.07 -6.17 -19.00
CA GLN A 160 -7.50 -6.97 -20.13
C GLN A 160 -8.07 -8.28 -19.60
N ASN A 161 -9.38 -8.44 -19.74
CA ASN A 161 -10.06 -9.67 -19.33
C ASN A 161 -10.16 -10.62 -20.52
N HIS A 162 -9.76 -11.87 -20.31
CA HIS A 162 -9.77 -12.91 -21.33
C HIS A 162 -10.85 -13.95 -21.01
N THR A 163 -11.56 -14.45 -22.02
CA THR A 163 -12.66 -15.41 -21.80
C THR A 163 -12.18 -16.77 -21.26
N SER A 164 -10.95 -17.17 -21.59
CA SER A 164 -10.43 -18.52 -21.32
C SER A 164 -9.05 -18.54 -20.67
N ALA A 165 -8.55 -17.38 -20.24
CA ALA A 165 -7.24 -17.25 -19.59
C ALA A 165 -7.34 -16.28 -18.40
N SER A 166 -6.35 -16.31 -17.52
CA SER A 166 -6.23 -15.34 -16.43
C SER A 166 -6.17 -13.92 -16.98
N ALA A 167 -6.81 -12.97 -16.28
CA ALA A 167 -6.75 -11.57 -16.66
C ALA A 167 -5.30 -11.05 -16.68
N THR A 168 -5.03 -10.09 -17.55
CA THR A 168 -3.73 -9.45 -17.67
C THR A 168 -3.83 -7.93 -17.48
N THR A 169 -2.75 -7.29 -17.07
CA THR A 169 -2.68 -5.84 -16.90
C THR A 169 -1.55 -5.23 -17.72
N VAL A 170 -1.78 -4.06 -18.31
CA VAL A 170 -0.77 -3.35 -19.12
C VAL A 170 -0.58 -1.95 -18.53
N ALA A 171 0.67 -1.57 -18.24
CA ALA A 171 0.95 -0.25 -17.68
C ALA A 171 0.52 0.89 -18.61
N ARG A 172 0.00 1.97 -18.03
CA ARG A 172 -0.46 3.16 -18.75
C ARG A 172 0.39 4.40 -18.49
N ASN A 173 1.15 4.41 -17.41
CA ASN A 173 1.98 5.54 -17.03
C ASN A 173 3.41 5.12 -16.65
N PRO A 174 4.39 6.05 -16.66
CA PRO A 174 5.77 5.73 -16.35
C PRO A 174 5.95 5.04 -14.99
N VAL A 175 5.22 5.51 -13.96
CA VAL A 175 5.26 4.93 -12.61
C VAL A 175 4.85 3.45 -12.62
N ALA A 176 3.78 3.08 -13.32
CA ALA A 176 3.37 1.69 -13.49
C ALA A 176 4.41 0.86 -14.23
N SER A 177 5.00 1.40 -15.30
CA SER A 177 6.05 0.72 -16.06
C SER A 177 7.30 0.46 -15.22
N GLU A 178 7.74 1.44 -14.45
CA GLU A 178 8.90 1.33 -13.55
C GLU A 178 8.69 0.33 -12.41
N LEU A 179 7.45 0.17 -11.93
CA LEU A 179 7.12 -0.84 -10.93
C LEU A 179 7.09 -2.26 -11.50
N MET A 180 6.78 -2.41 -12.79
CA MET A 180 6.76 -3.71 -13.45
C MET A 180 8.13 -4.17 -13.94
N ALA A 181 9.10 -3.24 -14.11
CA ALA A 181 10.46 -3.58 -14.50
C ALA A 181 11.03 -4.62 -13.52
N PRO A 182 11.80 -5.62 -14.01
CA PRO A 182 12.51 -6.51 -13.10
C PRO A 182 13.34 -5.64 -12.14
N PRO A 183 13.44 -6.02 -10.85
CA PRO A 183 14.34 -5.32 -9.94
C PRO A 183 15.68 -5.27 -10.64
N ARG A 184 16.16 -4.06 -10.97
CA ARG A 184 17.51 -3.91 -11.47
C ARG A 184 18.35 -4.64 -10.44
N PRO A 185 19.16 -5.66 -10.82
CA PRO A 185 20.06 -6.23 -9.85
C PRO A 185 20.71 -5.01 -9.21
N ALA A 186 20.59 -4.90 -7.88
CA ALA A 186 21.39 -3.92 -7.18
C ALA A 186 22.74 -4.08 -7.85
N ALA A 187 23.27 -3.00 -8.42
CA ALA A 187 24.70 -3.00 -8.63
C ALA A 187 25.17 -3.35 -7.24
N VAL A 188 25.56 -4.63 -7.05
CA VAL A 188 26.49 -5.02 -6.04
C VAL A 188 27.48 -3.90 -6.20
N ALA A 189 27.43 -2.94 -5.26
CA ALA A 189 28.42 -1.88 -5.18
C ALA A 189 29.68 -2.69 -5.39
N ALA A 190 30.29 -2.52 -6.57
CA ALA A 190 31.30 -3.46 -7.03
C ALA A 190 32.19 -3.54 -5.82
N GLU A 191 32.17 -4.69 -5.14
CA GLU A 191 33.21 -4.97 -4.18
C GLU A 191 34.39 -4.78 -5.09
N GLU A 192 35.11 -3.68 -4.83
CA GLU A 192 36.41 -3.41 -5.41
C GLU A 192 37.02 -4.80 -5.50
N PRO A 193 37.29 -5.31 -6.72
CA PRO A 193 37.78 -6.67 -6.85
C PRO A 193 38.89 -6.78 -5.81
N PRO A 194 38.87 -7.78 -4.91
CA PRO A 194 39.86 -7.86 -3.85
C PRO A 194 41.19 -7.65 -4.55
N ALA A 195 41.86 -6.55 -4.19
CA ALA A 195 42.98 -6.02 -4.94
C ALA A 195 43.80 -7.22 -5.39
N GLU A 196 43.88 -7.42 -6.71
CA GLU A 196 44.67 -8.50 -7.29
C GLU A 196 45.98 -8.48 -6.52
N ASP A 197 46.21 -9.55 -5.77
CA ASP A 197 47.42 -9.74 -4.99
C ASP A 197 48.54 -9.66 -6.04
N GLU A 198 49.16 -8.48 -6.16
CA GLU A 198 50.37 -8.31 -6.95
C GLU A 198 51.25 -9.50 -6.60
N PRO A 199 51.82 -10.24 -7.57
CA PRO A 199 52.66 -11.36 -7.25
C PRO A 199 53.78 -10.87 -6.33
N GLN A 200 53.60 -11.20 -5.05
CA GLN A 200 54.49 -10.84 -3.97
C GLN A 200 55.89 -11.29 -4.44
N PRO A 201 56.88 -10.39 -4.54
CA PRO A 201 58.19 -10.79 -5.02
C PRO A 201 58.69 -11.91 -4.12
N GLU A 202 59.00 -13.07 -4.73
CA GLU A 202 59.42 -14.27 -4.04
C GLU A 202 60.36 -13.93 -2.88
N PRO A 203 60.16 -14.51 -1.68
CA PRO A 203 61.09 -14.28 -0.59
C PRO A 203 62.45 -14.84 -1.01
N LYS A 204 63.37 -13.94 -1.38
CA LYS A 204 64.76 -14.26 -1.70
C LYS A 204 65.29 -15.12 -0.57
N LYS A 205 65.54 -16.41 -0.87
CA LYS A 205 66.09 -17.40 0.05
C LYS A 205 67.30 -16.79 0.76
N ARG A 206 67.10 -16.32 1.98
CA ARG A 206 68.20 -15.94 2.88
C ARG A 206 69.03 -17.19 3.06
N ARG A 207 70.27 -17.15 2.56
CA ARG A 207 71.26 -18.22 2.74
C ARG A 207 71.36 -18.44 4.25
N LYS A 208 70.83 -19.58 4.72
CA LYS A 208 70.90 -19.97 6.12
C LYS A 208 72.39 -19.97 6.51
N ALA A 209 72.73 -19.22 7.54
CA ALA A 209 74.01 -19.38 8.21
C ALA A 209 74.10 -20.85 8.63
N VAL A 210 75.11 -21.53 8.11
CA VAL A 210 75.40 -22.93 8.47
C VAL A 210 75.90 -22.88 9.90
N THR A 211 75.01 -23.09 10.86
CA THR A 211 75.39 -23.36 12.23
C THR A 211 76.01 -24.77 12.24
N PRO A 212 77.30 -24.93 12.60
CA PRO A 212 77.91 -26.25 12.65
C PRO A 212 77.13 -27.14 13.62
N HIS A 213 76.98 -28.41 13.25
CA HIS A 213 76.37 -29.41 14.10
C HIS A 213 77.26 -29.60 15.33
N TRP A 214 76.68 -29.78 16.51
CA TRP A 214 77.39 -29.83 17.79
C TRP A 214 78.39 -31.00 17.89
N GLU A 215 78.31 -32.01 17.01
CA GLU A 215 79.32 -33.08 16.90
C GLU A 215 80.64 -32.60 16.24
N ASP A 216 80.59 -31.60 15.35
CA ASP A 216 81.80 -31.07 14.67
C ASP A 216 82.68 -30.24 15.61
N VAL A 217 82.09 -29.69 16.68
CA VAL A 217 82.79 -28.92 17.72
C VAL A 217 83.52 -29.83 18.71
N LEU A 218 83.04 -31.07 18.89
CA LEU A 218 83.66 -32.04 19.81
C LEU A 218 84.78 -32.87 19.18
N LEU A 219 84.80 -33.01 17.84
CA LEU A 219 85.81 -33.80 17.12
C LEU A 219 86.93 -32.98 16.49
N GLY A 220 86.94 -31.65 16.62
CA GLY A 220 88.13 -30.82 16.36
C GLY A 220 88.63 -30.78 14.91
N VAL A 221 87.78 -30.99 13.91
CA VAL A 221 88.18 -30.96 12.48
C VAL A 221 87.45 -29.83 11.76
N ARG A 222 88.18 -28.80 11.31
CA ARG A 222 87.61 -27.69 10.51
C ARG A 222 87.49 -28.11 9.04
N ALA A 223 86.27 -28.11 8.50
CA ALA A 223 86.05 -28.28 7.06
C ALA A 223 86.36 -26.97 6.29
N ASN A 224 87.42 -27.03 5.49
CA ASN A 224 87.92 -26.00 4.57
C ASN A 224 86.94 -25.79 3.39
N THR A 225 86.60 -24.55 3.04
CA THR A 225 85.79 -24.25 1.85
C THR A 225 86.67 -23.72 0.72
N LYS A 226 86.83 -24.50 -0.36
CA LYS A 226 87.48 -24.07 -1.61
C LYS A 226 86.47 -24.19 -2.75
N ARG A 227 86.16 -23.08 -3.42
CA ARG A 227 85.40 -23.04 -4.69
C ARG A 227 86.38 -22.85 -5.86
N PRO A 228 86.24 -23.55 -6.99
CA PRO A 228 86.78 -23.09 -8.26
C PRO A 228 85.76 -22.21 -9.02
N ARG A 229 86.29 -21.39 -9.93
CA ARG A 229 85.56 -20.48 -10.81
C ARG A 229 84.87 -21.22 -11.95
#